data_AF-A0AAD6ZG25-F1
#
_entry.id   AF-A0AAD6ZG25-F1
#
_cell.length_a   1.000
_cell.length_b   1.000
_cell.length_c   1.000
_cell.angle_alpha   90.00
_cell.angle_beta   90.00
_cell.angle_gamma   90.00
#
_symmetry.space_group_name_H-M   'P 1'
#
loop_
_entity.id
_entity.type
_entity.pdbx_description
1 polymer ?
#
loop_
_entity_poly.entity_id
_entity_poly.type
_entity_poly.pdbx_seq_one_letter_code
_entity_poly.pdbx_strand_id
1 'polypeptide(L)'
;RAKPGPKPKHGPRTTARFKKDERHQDLTYHDWLQVFEYMEEHDRSQTQAVAYFATRPDADGGKLSFTQSALSKKLQKKTEIRNLVSQDRNALSMKRARVVTCPEVDAALALWARDMEQKRRTVTGPMLIEKRKRFEVALNVPEDRRLTGTG
;
A
#
# COMPACT_ATOMS: atom_id res chain seq x y z
N ARG A 1 18.40 44.10 4.43
CA ARG A 1 17.20 44.84 4.88
C ARG A 1 15.98 43.96 4.62
N ALA A 2 15.43 43.30 5.64
CA ALA A 2 14.31 42.36 5.50
C ALA A 2 12.96 43.09 5.66
N LYS A 3 11.95 42.74 4.84
CA LYS A 3 10.59 43.28 4.95
C LYS A 3 9.87 42.66 6.16
N PRO A 4 9.09 43.42 6.95
CA PRO A 4 8.36 42.85 8.08
C PRO A 4 7.20 41.97 7.58
N GLY A 5 7.09 40.77 8.17
CA GLY A 5 5.99 39.83 7.91
C GLY A 5 4.63 40.32 8.42
N PRO A 6 3.53 39.64 8.08
CA PRO A 6 2.17 40.10 8.35
C PRO A 6 1.89 40.13 9.85
N LYS A 7 1.28 41.22 10.34
CA LYS A 7 0.83 41.33 11.74
C LYS A 7 -0.38 40.41 11.98
N PRO A 8 -0.47 39.70 13.13
CA PRO A 8 -1.59 38.82 13.42
C PRO A 8 -2.88 39.62 13.68
N LYS A 9 -3.97 39.23 13.01
CA LYS A 9 -5.33 39.75 13.25
C LYS A 9 -5.88 39.15 14.55
N HIS A 10 -6.41 39.98 15.44
CA HIS A 10 -7.07 39.58 16.69
C HIS A 10 -8.40 38.86 16.40
N GLY A 11 -8.35 37.53 16.29
CA GLY A 11 -9.53 36.67 16.36
C GLY A 11 -9.79 36.20 17.80
N PRO A 12 -11.03 35.82 18.15
CA PRO A 12 -11.35 35.26 19.46
C PRO A 12 -10.57 33.97 19.72
N ARG A 13 -10.20 33.75 20.99
CA ARG A 13 -9.45 32.56 21.43
C ARG A 13 -10.30 31.30 21.28
N THR A 14 -10.10 30.58 20.18
CA THR A 14 -10.75 29.30 19.91
C THR A 14 -10.10 28.16 20.70
N THR A 15 -10.90 27.36 21.39
CA THR A 15 -10.50 26.09 22.05
C THR A 15 -10.58 24.88 21.13
N ALA A 16 -10.84 25.08 19.83
CA ALA A 16 -10.91 24.01 18.86
C ALA A 16 -9.59 23.25 18.84
N ARG A 17 -9.64 22.02 19.34
CA ARG A 17 -8.56 21.07 19.20
C ARG A 17 -8.62 20.59 17.75
N PHE A 18 -7.57 20.87 16.98
CA PHE A 18 -7.37 20.18 15.71
C PHE A 18 -7.38 18.67 16.02
N LYS A 19 -8.30 17.91 15.41
CA LYS A 19 -8.34 16.45 15.56
C LYS A 19 -6.95 15.92 15.20
N LYS A 20 -6.26 15.37 16.20
CA LYS A 20 -4.98 14.71 16.05
C LYS A 20 -5.18 13.48 15.15
N ASP A 21 -4.57 13.50 13.97
CA ASP A 21 -4.26 12.35 13.11
C ASP A 21 -5.35 11.28 12.91
N GLU A 22 -6.57 11.66 12.52
CA GLU A 22 -7.43 10.76 11.72
C GLU A 22 -6.91 10.73 10.26
N ARG A 23 -5.62 10.43 10.05
CA ARG A 23 -5.13 10.21 8.69
C ARG A 23 -5.81 8.97 8.16
N HIS A 24 -6.61 9.12 7.10
CA HIS A 24 -7.18 8.00 6.36
C HIS A 24 -6.04 7.04 6.00
N GLN A 25 -5.99 5.90 6.70
CA GLN A 25 -5.07 4.83 6.35
C GLN A 25 -5.72 4.00 5.25
N ASP A 26 -4.95 3.68 4.22
CA ASP A 26 -5.39 2.71 3.23
C ASP A 26 -5.63 1.37 3.91
N LEU A 27 -6.81 0.80 3.63
CA LEU A 27 -7.23 -0.53 4.05
C LEU A 27 -6.39 -1.62 3.37
N THR A 28 -6.09 -2.67 4.12
CA THR A 28 -5.38 -3.85 3.64
C THR A 28 -6.27 -4.72 2.78
N TYR A 29 -5.69 -5.66 2.02
CA TYR A 29 -6.48 -6.63 1.27
C TYR A 29 -7.30 -7.54 2.19
N HIS A 30 -6.80 -7.86 3.39
CA HIS A 30 -7.60 -8.54 4.41
C HIS A 30 -8.87 -7.76 4.75
N ASP A 31 -8.75 -6.46 5.03
CA ASP A 31 -9.91 -5.62 5.38
C ASP A 31 -10.91 -5.55 4.22
N TRP A 32 -10.44 -5.43 2.97
CA TRP A 32 -11.31 -5.42 1.80
C TRP A 32 -12.03 -6.76 1.60
N LEU A 33 -11.36 -7.89 1.86
CA LEU A 33 -11.99 -9.21 1.76
C LEU A 33 -13.11 -9.37 2.79
N GLN A 34 -12.90 -8.94 4.04
CA GLN A 34 -13.96 -8.94 5.05
C GLN A 34 -15.17 -8.11 4.62
N VAL A 35 -14.94 -6.93 4.03
CA VAL A 35 -16.02 -6.08 3.51
C VAL A 35 -16.78 -6.77 2.38
N PHE A 36 -16.08 -7.47 1.49
CA PHE A 36 -16.70 -8.20 0.39
C PHE A 36 -17.52 -9.40 0.86
N GLU A 37 -17.00 -10.17 1.81
CA GLU A 37 -17.68 -11.32 2.41
C GLU A 37 -18.94 -10.87 3.14
N TYR A 38 -18.85 -9.82 3.96
CA TYR A 38 -20.01 -9.23 4.63
C TYR A 38 -21.12 -8.84 3.65
N MET A 39 -20.75 -8.19 2.54
CA MET A 39 -21.73 -7.80 1.52
C MET A 39 -22.40 -9.00 0.84
N GLU A 40 -21.63 -10.04 0.53
CA GLU A 40 -22.14 -11.26 -0.12
C GLU A 40 -23.04 -12.08 0.81
N GLU A 41 -22.64 -12.24 2.07
CA GLU A 41 -23.37 -13.04 3.05
C GLU A 41 -24.71 -12.40 3.45
N HIS A 42 -24.76 -11.06 3.49
CA HIS A 42 -25.91 -10.31 4.01
C HIS A 42 -26.70 -9.54 2.94
N ASP A 43 -26.39 -9.74 1.66
CA ASP A 43 -26.95 -9.02 0.49
C ASP A 43 -27.05 -7.50 0.73
N ARG A 44 -25.97 -6.91 1.25
CA ARG A 44 -25.96 -5.51 1.69
C ARG A 44 -25.59 -4.57 0.55
N SER A 45 -26.28 -3.45 0.50
CA SER A 45 -25.86 -2.33 -0.34
C SER A 45 -24.52 -1.74 0.14
N GLN A 46 -23.78 -1.10 -0.77
CA GLN A 46 -22.50 -0.45 -0.44
C GLN A 46 -22.64 0.58 0.70
N THR A 47 -23.76 1.31 0.72
CA THR A 47 -24.03 2.31 1.76
C THR A 47 -24.22 1.66 3.14
N GLN A 48 -24.95 0.53 3.18
CA GLN A 48 -25.12 -0.23 4.42
C GLN A 48 -23.80 -0.83 4.91
N ALA A 49 -22.97 -1.34 3.99
CA ALA A 49 -21.65 -1.85 4.34
C ALA A 49 -20.76 -0.75 4.94
N VAL A 50 -20.71 0.43 4.30
CA VAL A 50 -19.95 1.59 4.83
C VAL A 50 -20.43 1.97 6.23
N ALA A 51 -21.74 2.04 6.44
CA ALA A 51 -22.31 2.39 7.75
C ALA A 51 -21.95 1.35 8.82
N TYR A 52 -22.11 0.06 8.50
CA TYR A 52 -21.79 -1.04 9.40
C TYR A 52 -20.31 -1.02 9.83
N PHE A 53 -19.38 -0.96 8.87
CA PHE A 53 -17.95 -0.99 9.15
C PHE A 53 -17.44 0.29 9.84
N ALA A 54 -18.15 1.41 9.69
CA ALA A 54 -17.85 2.64 10.41
C ALA A 54 -18.23 2.60 11.91
N THR A 55 -19.11 1.69 12.32
CA THR A 55 -19.58 1.55 13.71
C THR A 55 -19.31 0.17 14.30
N ARG A 56 -18.67 -0.73 13.55
CA ARG A 56 -18.43 -2.12 13.96
C ARG A 56 -17.59 -2.19 15.25
N PRO A 57 -18.07 -2.88 16.29
CA PRO A 57 -17.38 -2.99 17.58
C PRO A 57 -16.35 -4.14 17.68
N ASP A 58 -16.15 -4.94 16.62
CA ASP A 58 -15.51 -6.25 16.70
C ASP A 58 -13.99 -6.28 16.98
N ALA A 59 -13.58 -7.42 17.56
CA ALA A 59 -12.23 -7.81 17.94
C ALA A 59 -11.28 -8.13 16.76
N ASP A 60 -11.79 -8.33 15.54
CA ASP A 60 -11.03 -8.80 14.36
C ASP A 60 -10.41 -7.69 13.49
N GLY A 61 -10.49 -6.42 13.91
CA GLY A 61 -9.92 -5.30 13.13
C GLY A 61 -10.48 -3.91 13.45
N GLY A 62 -11.47 -3.82 14.33
CA GLY A 62 -12.07 -2.55 14.74
C GLY A 62 -12.77 -1.78 13.61
N LYS A 63 -12.91 -0.47 13.82
CA LYS A 63 -13.60 0.44 12.90
C LYS A 63 -12.82 0.62 11.60
N LEU A 64 -13.45 0.34 10.46
CA LEU A 64 -12.90 0.61 9.13
C LEU A 64 -13.52 1.89 8.56
N SER A 65 -12.68 2.82 8.13
CA SER A 65 -13.13 4.09 7.53
C SER A 65 -12.84 4.11 6.03
N PHE A 66 -13.89 4.04 5.21
CA PHE A 66 -13.83 4.19 3.77
C PHE A 66 -15.10 4.80 3.22
N THR A 67 -15.03 5.32 2.00
CA THR A 67 -16.19 5.89 1.29
C THR A 67 -16.86 4.84 0.41
N GLN A 68 -18.12 5.05 0.08
CA GLN A 68 -18.85 4.24 -0.92
C GLN A 68 -18.10 4.20 -2.26
N SER A 69 -17.53 5.31 -2.70
CA SER A 69 -16.76 5.39 -3.94
C SER A 69 -15.47 4.56 -3.91
N ALA A 70 -14.79 4.49 -2.76
CA ALA A 70 -13.62 3.62 -2.59
C ALA A 70 -14.03 2.13 -2.66
N LEU A 71 -15.13 1.77 -1.99
CA LEU A 71 -15.69 0.42 -2.05
C LEU A 71 -16.07 0.01 -3.48
N SER A 72 -16.79 0.88 -4.20
CA SER A 72 -17.14 0.64 -5.61
C SER A 72 -15.91 0.35 -6.48
N LYS A 73 -14.86 1.18 -6.37
CA LYS A 73 -13.59 0.96 -7.11
C LYS A 73 -12.91 -0.35 -6.73
N LYS A 74 -13.00 -0.76 -5.46
CA LYS A 74 -12.39 -2.00 -4.97
C LYS A 74 -13.19 -3.24 -5.38
N LEU A 75 -14.52 -3.14 -5.45
CA LEU A 75 -15.38 -4.20 -5.99
C LEU A 75 -15.04 -4.52 -7.45
N GLN A 76 -14.73 -3.52 -8.27
CA GLN A 76 -14.26 -3.75 -9.65
C GLN A 76 -12.96 -4.57 -9.73
N LYS A 77 -12.15 -4.55 -8.66
CA LYS A 77 -10.88 -5.29 -8.57
C LYS A 77 -10.96 -6.51 -7.67
N LYS A 78 -12.16 -6.94 -7.29
CA LYS A 78 -12.36 -8.01 -6.30
C LYS A 78 -11.72 -9.34 -6.69
N THR A 79 -11.87 -9.74 -7.96
CA THR A 79 -11.26 -10.96 -8.50
C THR A 79 -9.73 -10.88 -8.50
N GLU A 80 -9.17 -9.74 -8.92
CA GLU A 80 -7.73 -9.47 -8.86
C GLU A 80 -7.19 -9.56 -7.43
N ILE A 81 -7.87 -8.96 -6.45
CA ILE A 81 -7.48 -9.00 -5.04
C ILE A 81 -7.50 -10.44 -4.50
N ARG A 82 -8.55 -11.21 -4.80
CA ARG A 82 -8.63 -12.63 -4.40
C ARG A 82 -7.49 -13.46 -5.00
N ASN A 83 -7.20 -13.26 -6.29
CA ASN A 83 -6.11 -13.95 -6.97
C ASN A 83 -4.76 -13.59 -6.37
N LEU A 84 -4.50 -12.31 -6.09
CA LEU A 84 -3.26 -11.86 -5.44
C LEU A 84 -3.09 -12.51 -4.06
N VAL A 85 -4.16 -12.56 -3.26
CA VAL A 85 -4.14 -13.20 -1.93
C VAL A 85 -3.87 -14.71 -2.01
N SER A 86 -4.31 -15.37 -3.08
CA SER A 86 -4.03 -16.80 -3.29
C SER A 86 -2.57 -17.08 -3.69
N GLN A 87 -1.90 -16.12 -4.33
CA GLN A 87 -0.55 -16.29 -4.89
C GLN A 87 0.56 -15.85 -3.93
N ASP A 88 0.33 -14.80 -3.15
CA ASP A 88 1.33 -14.23 -2.25
C ASP A 88 0.92 -14.39 -0.77
N ARG A 89 1.76 -15.08 0.00
CA ARG A 89 1.58 -15.32 1.44
C ARG A 89 1.45 -14.04 2.26
N ASN A 90 2.06 -12.94 1.80
CA ASN A 90 2.05 -11.65 2.49
C ASN A 90 0.96 -10.71 1.99
N ALA A 91 0.19 -11.08 0.96
CA ALA A 91 -0.78 -10.21 0.30
C ALA A 91 -1.87 -9.69 1.25
N LEU A 92 -2.28 -10.47 2.26
CA LEU A 92 -3.29 -10.02 3.22
C LEU A 92 -2.91 -8.72 3.93
N SER A 93 -1.62 -8.54 4.22
CA SER A 93 -1.08 -7.33 4.86
C SER A 93 -0.89 -6.15 3.88
N MET A 94 -0.94 -6.41 2.57
CA MET A 94 -0.69 -5.40 1.55
C MET A 94 -1.89 -4.47 1.40
N LYS A 95 -1.60 -3.18 1.21
CA LYS A 95 -2.61 -2.14 0.95
C LYS A 95 -2.83 -1.92 -0.55
N ARG A 96 -1.82 -2.20 -1.37
CA ARG A 96 -1.76 -1.98 -2.82
C ARG A 96 -0.86 -3.03 -3.49
N ALA A 97 -1.21 -3.43 -4.70
CA ALA A 97 -0.36 -4.25 -5.54
C ALA A 97 0.91 -3.47 -5.88
N ARG A 98 2.06 -4.11 -5.72
CA ARG A 98 3.34 -3.53 -6.13
C ARG A 98 3.55 -3.88 -7.60
N VAL A 99 3.48 -2.87 -8.47
CA VAL A 99 3.87 -3.02 -9.87
C VAL A 99 5.38 -2.82 -9.93
N VAL A 100 6.11 -3.90 -10.20
CA VAL A 100 7.55 -3.85 -10.40
C VAL A 100 7.83 -3.52 -11.86
N THR A 101 8.61 -2.47 -12.12
CA THR A 101 8.90 -1.96 -13.47
C THR A 101 9.59 -3.00 -14.37
N CYS A 102 10.42 -3.88 -13.80
CA CYS A 102 11.11 -4.96 -14.52
C CYS A 102 11.03 -6.25 -13.70
N PRO A 103 9.96 -7.05 -13.87
CA PRO A 103 9.76 -8.27 -13.08
C PRO A 103 10.87 -9.31 -13.27
N GLU A 104 11.49 -9.37 -14.45
CA GLU A 104 12.57 -10.30 -14.75
C GLU A 104 13.85 -9.97 -13.95
N VAL A 105 14.17 -8.68 -13.84
CA VAL A 105 15.31 -8.20 -13.05
C VAL A 105 15.07 -8.43 -11.56
N ASP A 106 13.85 -8.19 -11.09
CA ASP A 106 13.45 -8.42 -9.69
C ASP A 106 13.48 -9.91 -9.32
N ALA A 107 13.00 -10.77 -10.21
CA ALA A 107 13.10 -12.22 -10.05
C ALA A 107 14.56 -12.69 -9.97
N ALA A 108 15.44 -12.16 -10.84
CA ALA A 108 16.86 -12.47 -10.82
C ALA A 108 17.54 -11.98 -9.51
N LEU A 109 17.16 -10.80 -9.03
CA LEU A 109 17.62 -10.27 -7.74
C LEU A 109 17.15 -11.12 -6.56
N ALA A 110 15.88 -11.55 -6.55
CA ALA A 110 15.33 -12.40 -5.51
C ALA A 110 16.03 -13.76 -5.46
N LEU A 111 16.29 -14.39 -6.61
CA LEU A 111 17.06 -15.63 -6.69
C LEU A 111 18.49 -15.45 -6.18
N TRP A 112 19.14 -14.34 -6.56
CA TRP A 112 20.48 -14.03 -6.09
C TRP A 112 20.54 -13.75 -4.58
N ALA A 113 19.56 -13.03 -4.04
CA ALA A 113 19.47 -12.77 -2.59
C ALA A 113 19.32 -14.07 -1.80
N ARG A 114 18.48 -15.00 -2.27
CA ARG A 114 18.33 -16.34 -1.67
C ARG A 114 19.63 -17.14 -1.69
N ASP A 115 20.38 -17.11 -2.80
CA ASP A 115 21.70 -17.76 -2.88
C ASP A 115 22.71 -17.15 -1.88
N MET A 116 22.68 -15.82 -1.70
CA MET A 116 23.54 -15.13 -0.74
C MET A 116 23.15 -15.46 0.72
N GLU A 117 21.86 -15.56 1.02
CA GLU A 117 21.35 -16.00 2.33
C GLU A 117 21.77 -17.43 2.67
N GLN A 118 21.67 -18.35 1.70
CA GLN A 118 22.17 -19.73 1.85
C GLN A 118 23.66 -19.76 2.16
N LYS A 119 24.43 -18.85 1.56
CA LYS A 119 25.86 -18.66 1.82
C LYS A 119 26.15 -17.87 3.11
N ARG A 120 25.13 -17.55 3.91
CA ARG A 120 25.18 -16.73 5.13
C ARG A 120 25.89 -15.38 4.93
N ARG A 121 25.77 -14.80 3.73
CA ARG A 121 26.30 -13.47 3.42
C ARG A 121 25.19 -12.44 3.53
N THR A 122 25.48 -11.33 4.21
CA THR A 122 24.54 -10.22 4.30
C THR A 122 24.51 -9.45 2.98
N VAL A 123 23.33 -9.34 2.39
CA VAL A 123 23.10 -8.50 1.22
C VAL A 123 22.80 -7.07 1.68
N THR A 124 23.58 -6.11 1.22
CA THR A 124 23.37 -4.68 1.53
C THR A 124 22.69 -3.95 0.36
N GLY A 125 22.04 -2.82 0.64
CA GLY A 125 21.42 -1.98 -0.38
C GLY A 125 22.33 -1.63 -1.57
N PRO A 126 23.57 -1.14 -1.35
CA PRO A 126 24.52 -0.88 -2.42
C PRO A 126 24.85 -2.11 -3.29
N MET A 127 24.92 -3.29 -2.68
CA MET A 127 25.15 -4.53 -3.43
C MET A 127 23.96 -4.89 -4.32
N LEU A 128 22.72 -4.67 -3.85
CA LEU A 128 21.52 -4.85 -4.67
C LEU A 128 21.49 -3.89 -5.86
N ILE A 129 21.87 -2.63 -5.66
CA ILE A 129 21.94 -1.63 -6.74
C ILE A 129 22.95 -2.06 -7.80
N GLU A 130 24.15 -2.44 -7.40
CA GLU A 130 25.19 -2.89 -8.34
C GLU A 130 24.80 -4.21 -9.03
N LYS A 131 24.17 -5.13 -8.30
CA LYS A 131 23.68 -6.38 -8.89
C LYS A 131 22.54 -6.13 -9.87
N ARG A 132 21.64 -5.20 -9.56
CA ARG A 132 20.53 -4.78 -10.44
C ARG A 132 21.08 -4.29 -11.79
N LYS A 133 22.05 -3.37 -11.78
CA LYS A 133 22.69 -2.86 -13.00
C LYS A 133 23.26 -3.99 -13.86
N ARG A 134 23.91 -4.98 -13.25
CA ARG A 134 24.45 -6.15 -13.97
C ARG A 134 23.35 -6.99 -14.59
N PHE A 135 22.22 -7.19 -13.91
CA PHE A 135 21.08 -7.91 -14.46
C PHE A 135 20.36 -7.12 -15.55
N GLU A 136 20.21 -5.80 -15.42
CA GLU A 136 19.65 -4.94 -16.48
C GLU A 136 20.48 -5.04 -17.77
N VAL A 137 21.82 -5.07 -17.67
CA VAL A 137 22.70 -5.30 -18.83
C VAL A 137 22.56 -6.73 -19.36
N ALA A 138 22.61 -7.74 -18.50
CA ALA A 138 22.56 -9.14 -18.91
C ALA A 138 21.21 -9.54 -19.56
N LEU A 139 20.11 -8.91 -19.13
CA LEU A 139 18.77 -9.12 -19.67
C LEU A 139 18.43 -8.16 -20.81
N ASN A 140 19.39 -7.35 -21.28
CA ASN A 140 19.22 -6.35 -22.34
C ASN A 140 18.05 -5.38 -22.09
N VAL A 141 17.87 -4.94 -20.84
CA VAL A 141 16.81 -4.00 -20.49
C VAL A 141 17.13 -2.63 -21.12
N PRO A 142 16.23 -2.09 -21.96
CA PRO A 142 16.38 -0.77 -22.58
C PRO A 142 16.58 0.34 -21.55
N GLU A 143 17.40 1.34 -21.87
CA GLU A 143 17.75 2.41 -20.93
C GLU A 143 16.56 3.23 -20.44
N ASP A 144 15.55 3.41 -21.27
CA ASP A 144 14.27 4.06 -20.94
C ASP A 144 13.44 3.28 -19.91
N ARG A 145 13.71 1.97 -19.74
CA ARG A 145 13.05 1.12 -18.75
C ARG A 145 13.89 0.87 -17.49
N ARG A 146 15.15 1.31 -17.46
CA ARG A 146 16.05 1.10 -16.31
C ARG A 146 15.61 1.94 -15.13
N LEU A 147 15.71 1.36 -13.93
CA LEU A 147 15.35 2.04 -12.71
C LEU A 147 16.47 3.03 -12.32
N THR A 148 16.15 4.32 -12.29
CA THR A 148 17.09 5.40 -11.91
C THR A 148 17.16 5.65 -10.39
N GLY A 149 16.36 4.94 -9.60
CA GLY A 149 16.29 5.11 -8.15
C GLY A 149 17.54 4.58 -7.42
N THR A 150 17.93 5.29 -6.35
CA THR A 150 19.06 4.98 -5.45
C THR A 150 18.78 3.86 -4.42
N GLY A 151 17.70 3.09 -4.61
CA GLY A 151 17.23 2.07 -3.67
C GLY A 151 15.75 2.24 -3.41
#